data_AF-A0AAQ3KMW1-F1
#
_entry.id   AF-A0AAQ3KMW1-F1
#
_cell.length_a   1.000
_cell.length_b   1.000
_cell.length_c   1.000
_cell.angle_alpha   90.00
_cell.angle_beta   90.00
_cell.angle_gamma   90.00
#
_symmetry.space_group_name_H-M   'P 1'
#
loop_
_entity.id
_entity.type
_entity.pdbx_description
1 polymer ?
#
loop_
_entity_poly.entity_id
_entity_poly.type
_entity_poly.pdbx_seq_one_letter_code
_entity_poly.pdbx_strand_id
1 'polypeptide(L)'
;MQIRYGYLKRTITLLRNIPWLILRSNQYYVPALFLNSEYNEELSLLFPEKATVFLHLGRYLLHPANSVWGHITRYYDSYLANAKQRIGIQVRMFGFAPFPFERMVSQIINCSLTGKILPEIVGEDAPLPSKSSANRKTVLVVSLHSGYFEKLRNRYYEHSTATGEVISVYQPSQEEEQHTEKQSHNVKALSEIFLLSFSDTLLTTTFSTFGYISYGLGGVRPWLLLKPENDVDPPCRQSLSAEPCFHFASSYDCKRRKNVDKGSMVPCVKHCEDFTWGLKLVDEVV
;
A
#
# COMPACT_ATOMS: atom_id res chain seq x y z
N MET A 1 3.37 -10.81 -27.04
CA MET A 1 4.63 -11.23 -26.40
C MET A 1 4.40 -11.33 -24.90
N GLN A 2 4.79 -12.43 -24.24
CA GLN A 2 4.64 -12.55 -22.79
C GLN A 2 5.65 -11.61 -22.11
N ILE A 3 5.17 -10.76 -21.20
CA ILE A 3 5.95 -9.72 -20.49
C ILE A 3 7.21 -10.28 -19.80
N ARG A 4 7.21 -11.59 -19.52
CA ARG A 4 8.33 -12.36 -18.95
C ARG A 4 9.69 -12.11 -19.61
N TYR A 5 9.69 -11.73 -20.89
CA TYR A 5 10.91 -11.44 -21.67
C TYR A 5 11.01 -9.98 -22.16
N GLY A 6 10.02 -9.14 -21.86
CA GLY A 6 9.88 -7.79 -22.42
C GLY A 6 10.96 -6.79 -22.00
N TYR A 7 11.54 -6.98 -20.81
CA TYR A 7 12.57 -6.09 -20.26
C TYR A 7 13.99 -6.57 -20.54
N LEU A 8 14.15 -7.60 -21.35
CA LEU A 8 15.46 -8.15 -21.70
C LEU A 8 16.08 -7.36 -22.84
N LYS A 9 17.39 -7.10 -22.72
CA LYS A 9 18.20 -6.42 -23.74
C LYS A 9 17.95 -6.91 -25.18
N ARG A 10 18.07 -8.22 -25.44
CA ARG A 10 17.85 -8.77 -26.81
C ARG A 10 16.45 -8.49 -27.34
N THR A 11 15.45 -8.60 -26.48
CA THR A 11 14.07 -8.34 -26.83
C THR A 11 13.85 -6.86 -27.12
N ILE A 12 14.38 -5.97 -26.28
CA ILE A 12 14.27 -4.52 -26.47
C ILE A 12 14.92 -4.08 -27.78
N THR A 13 16.09 -4.61 -28.14
CA THR A 13 16.72 -4.31 -29.43
C THR A 13 15.82 -4.70 -30.61
N LEU A 14 15.13 -5.84 -30.52
CA LEU A 14 14.16 -6.26 -31.54
C LEU A 14 12.92 -5.35 -31.56
N LEU A 15 12.42 -4.96 -30.38
CA LEU A 15 11.24 -4.11 -30.25
C LEU A 15 11.47 -2.67 -30.74
N ARG A 16 12.71 -2.15 -30.70
CA ARG A 16 13.03 -0.77 -31.14
C ARG A 16 12.64 -0.48 -32.59
N ASN A 17 12.67 -1.49 -33.45
CA ASN A 17 12.34 -1.34 -34.87
C ASN A 17 10.86 -1.63 -35.17
N ILE A 18 10.05 -1.92 -34.15
CA ILE A 18 8.63 -2.18 -34.29
C ILE A 18 7.88 -0.87 -33.99
N PRO A 19 7.16 -0.28 -34.96
CA PRO A 19 6.50 1.02 -34.77
C PRO A 19 5.30 0.95 -33.81
N TRP A 20 4.69 -0.23 -33.66
CA TRP A 20 3.50 -0.41 -32.83
C TRP A 20 3.70 -1.56 -31.84
N LEU A 21 3.70 -1.23 -30.56
CA LEU A 21 3.75 -2.20 -29.47
C LEU A 21 2.41 -2.21 -28.72
N ILE A 22 1.69 -3.32 -28.78
CA ILE A 22 0.49 -3.53 -27.98
C ILE A 22 0.87 -4.31 -26.71
N LEU A 23 0.71 -3.67 -25.56
CA LEU A 23 1.04 -4.22 -24.25
C LEU A 23 -0.23 -4.56 -23.46
N ARG A 24 -0.33 -5.80 -22.97
CA ARG A 24 -1.34 -6.22 -21.98
C ARG A 24 -0.62 -6.69 -20.72
N SER A 25 -0.74 -5.92 -19.65
CA SER A 25 -0.11 -6.17 -18.35
C SER A 25 -1.09 -5.92 -17.22
N ASN A 26 -0.94 -6.67 -16.13
CA ASN A 26 -1.54 -6.38 -14.83
C ASN A 26 -0.46 -6.29 -13.73
N GLN A 27 0.78 -5.98 -14.10
CA GLN A 27 1.95 -5.97 -13.22
C GLN A 27 2.63 -4.61 -13.20
N TYR A 28 3.14 -4.21 -12.02
CA TYR A 28 4.07 -3.11 -11.86
C TYR A 28 5.50 -3.59 -12.15
N TYR A 29 5.89 -3.60 -13.42
CA TYR A 29 7.15 -4.21 -13.87
C TYR A 29 8.36 -3.26 -13.84
N VAL A 30 8.21 -2.05 -13.28
CA VAL A 30 9.26 -1.03 -13.20
C VAL A 30 10.57 -1.57 -12.60
N PRO A 31 10.58 -2.39 -11.51
CA PRO A 31 11.82 -2.94 -10.97
C PRO A 31 12.64 -3.74 -11.99
N ALA A 32 12.00 -4.36 -13.00
CA ALA A 32 12.72 -5.08 -14.06
C ALA A 32 13.43 -4.16 -15.06
N LEU A 33 13.02 -2.89 -15.16
CA LEU A 33 13.73 -1.90 -15.98
C LEU A 33 15.10 -1.57 -15.37
N PHE A 34 15.19 -1.48 -14.04
CA PHE A 34 16.43 -1.25 -13.30
C PHE A 34 17.39 -2.44 -13.31
N LEU A 35 16.89 -3.64 -13.66
CA LEU A 35 17.72 -4.83 -13.88
C LEU A 35 18.33 -4.85 -15.29
N ASN A 36 17.92 -3.95 -16.18
CA ASN A 36 18.45 -3.85 -17.52
C ASN A 36 19.47 -2.72 -17.62
N SER A 37 20.74 -3.10 -17.79
CA SER A 37 21.87 -2.19 -17.94
C SER A 37 21.71 -1.12 -19.03
N GLU A 38 20.88 -1.34 -20.06
CA GLU A 38 20.65 -0.34 -21.11
C GLU A 38 19.86 0.88 -20.65
N TYR A 39 19.10 0.77 -19.56
CA TYR A 39 18.31 1.86 -19.02
C TYR A 39 18.97 2.54 -17.82
N ASN A 40 20.10 2.01 -17.33
CA ASN A 40 20.71 2.48 -16.08
C ASN A 40 21.07 3.95 -16.08
N GLU A 41 21.64 4.47 -17.18
CA GLU A 41 22.03 5.88 -17.30
C GLU A 41 20.81 6.78 -17.20
N GLU A 42 19.83 6.57 -18.09
CA GLU A 42 18.59 7.35 -18.13
C GLU A 42 17.80 7.27 -16.81
N LEU A 43 17.59 6.06 -16.28
CA LEU A 43 16.87 5.88 -15.02
C LEU A 43 17.60 6.51 -13.84
N SER A 44 18.93 6.65 -13.90
CA SER A 44 19.69 7.31 -12.83
C SER A 44 19.63 8.82 -12.89
N LEU A 45 19.44 9.39 -14.08
CA LEU A 45 19.18 10.82 -14.24
C LEU A 45 17.74 11.17 -13.88
N LEU A 46 16.77 10.36 -14.31
CA LEU A 46 15.35 10.58 -14.04
C LEU A 46 15.00 10.37 -12.56
N PHE A 47 15.60 9.37 -11.92
CA PHE A 47 15.32 8.98 -10.55
C PHE A 47 16.64 8.86 -9.75
N PRO A 48 17.15 10.00 -9.22
CA PRO A 48 18.27 9.98 -8.28
C PRO A 48 17.93 9.17 -7.03
N GLU A 49 16.75 9.43 -6.44
CA GLU A 49 16.11 8.60 -5.43
C GLU A 49 15.38 7.44 -6.14
N LYS A 50 15.90 6.22 -6.01
CA LYS A 50 15.44 5.07 -6.80
C LYS A 50 14.03 4.65 -6.43
N ALA A 51 13.59 4.91 -5.21
CA ALA A 51 12.30 4.47 -4.70
C ALA A 51 11.19 5.53 -4.80
N THR A 52 11.27 6.43 -5.78
CA THR A 52 10.27 7.49 -6.01
C THR A 52 9.59 7.40 -7.39
N VAL A 53 9.82 6.32 -8.14
CA VAL A 53 9.33 6.18 -9.52
C VAL A 53 7.81 6.26 -9.60
N PHE A 54 7.09 5.45 -8.81
CA PHE A 54 5.64 5.47 -8.79
C PHE A 54 5.10 6.76 -8.15
N LEU A 55 5.80 7.32 -7.17
CA LEU A 55 5.42 8.60 -6.55
C LEU A 55 5.34 9.71 -7.60
N HIS A 56 6.41 9.90 -8.38
CA HIS A 56 6.48 10.95 -9.38
C HIS A 56 5.59 10.66 -10.59
N LEU A 57 5.70 9.48 -11.19
CA LEU A 57 4.93 9.13 -12.38
C LEU A 57 3.44 8.97 -12.08
N GLY A 58 3.10 8.41 -10.92
CA GLY A 58 1.72 8.26 -10.46
C GLY A 58 1.05 9.61 -10.29
N ARG A 59 1.68 10.57 -9.60
CA ARG A 59 1.15 11.93 -9.44
C ARG A 59 1.10 12.71 -10.75
N TYR A 60 2.02 12.45 -11.68
CA TYR A 60 2.00 13.09 -12.99
C TYR A 60 0.85 12.58 -13.87
N LEU A 61 0.59 11.27 -13.88
CA LEU A 61 -0.36 10.63 -14.79
C LEU A 61 -1.79 10.54 -14.24
N LEU A 62 -1.96 10.31 -12.94
CA LEU A 62 -3.24 9.93 -12.34
C LEU A 62 -3.94 11.14 -11.71
N HIS A 63 -4.80 11.78 -12.52
CA HIS A 63 -5.67 12.86 -12.05
C HIS A 63 -7.12 12.38 -12.03
N PRO A 64 -7.78 12.35 -10.86
CA PRO A 64 -9.16 11.91 -10.78
C PRO A 64 -10.08 12.88 -11.52
N ALA A 65 -11.03 12.34 -12.29
CA ALA A 65 -12.08 13.15 -12.90
C ALA A 65 -12.94 13.83 -11.83
N ASN A 66 -13.62 14.92 -12.17
CA ASN A 66 -14.44 15.70 -11.24
C ASN A 66 -15.46 14.87 -10.46
N SER A 67 -16.04 13.83 -11.08
CA SER A 67 -16.95 12.92 -10.41
C SER A 67 -16.28 12.19 -9.24
N VAL A 68 -15.06 11.71 -9.43
CA VAL A 68 -14.24 11.06 -8.38
C VAL A 68 -13.75 12.10 -7.38
N TRP A 69 -13.23 13.23 -7.86
CA TRP A 69 -12.70 14.30 -7.00
C TRP A 69 -13.76 14.85 -6.06
N GLY A 70 -15.00 15.00 -6.51
CA GLY A 70 -16.10 15.42 -5.65
C GLY A 70 -16.42 14.44 -4.51
N HIS A 71 -16.23 13.13 -4.72
CA HIS A 71 -16.36 12.14 -3.64
C HIS A 71 -15.23 12.29 -2.63
N ILE A 72 -14.00 12.45 -3.13
CA ILE A 72 -12.80 12.63 -2.33
C ILE A 72 -12.93 13.87 -1.43
N THR A 73 -13.21 15.05 -2.00
CA THR A 73 -13.24 16.31 -1.24
C THR A 73 -14.35 16.32 -0.21
N ARG A 74 -15.59 15.95 -0.58
CA ARG A 74 -16.71 15.91 0.37
C ARG A 74 -16.42 15.01 1.58
N TYR A 75 -15.81 13.85 1.34
CA TYR A 75 -15.48 12.93 2.43
C TYR A 75 -14.32 13.47 3.29
N TYR A 76 -13.27 13.96 2.65
CA TYR A 76 -12.12 14.52 3.34
C TYR A 76 -12.53 15.69 4.23
N ASP A 77 -13.27 16.67 3.70
CA ASP A 77 -13.70 17.86 4.42
C ASP A 77 -14.62 17.52 5.61
N SER A 78 -15.51 16.53 5.43
CA SER A 78 -16.48 16.15 6.46
C SER A 78 -15.88 15.33 7.60
N TYR A 79 -14.91 14.45 7.31
CA TYR A 79 -14.47 13.42 8.26
C TYR A 79 -12.98 13.47 8.60
N LEU A 80 -12.13 13.96 7.70
CA LEU A 80 -10.66 13.84 7.80
C LEU A 80 -9.95 15.18 8.03
N ALA A 81 -10.51 16.30 7.56
CA ALA A 81 -9.83 17.60 7.53
C ALA A 81 -9.43 18.10 8.93
N ASN A 82 -10.29 17.91 9.93
CA ASN A 82 -10.09 18.42 11.30
C ASN A 82 -9.16 17.55 12.18
N ALA A 83 -8.61 16.46 11.62
CA ALA A 83 -7.69 15.60 12.34
C ALA A 83 -6.28 16.20 12.36
N LYS A 84 -5.59 16.12 13.50
CA LYS A 84 -4.16 16.47 13.58
C LYS A 84 -3.30 15.41 12.91
N GLN A 85 -3.74 14.15 12.98
CA GLN A 85 -3.10 13.02 12.31
C GLN A 85 -4.17 12.11 11.70
N ARG A 86 -3.91 11.65 10.48
CA ARG A 86 -4.77 10.77 9.68
C ARG A 86 -4.08 9.43 9.51
N ILE A 87 -4.77 8.37 9.89
CA ILE A 87 -4.27 7.00 9.84
C ILE A 87 -5.16 6.23 8.88
N GLY A 88 -4.61 5.77 7.77
CA GLY A 88 -5.34 4.93 6.83
C GLY A 88 -5.08 3.45 7.12
N ILE A 89 -6.13 2.65 7.12
CA ILE A 89 -6.07 1.20 7.28
C ILE A 89 -6.77 0.57 6.09
N GLN A 90 -5.97 0.04 5.17
CA GLN A 90 -6.44 -0.66 3.99
C GLN A 90 -6.45 -2.16 4.28
N VAL A 91 -7.64 -2.76 4.27
CA VAL A 91 -7.83 -4.20 4.51
C VAL A 91 -8.34 -4.89 3.25
N ARG A 92 -7.64 -5.93 2.79
CA ARG A 92 -8.07 -6.76 1.65
C ARG A 92 -7.98 -8.24 2.00
N MET A 93 -9.10 -8.94 1.87
CA MET A 93 -9.14 -10.40 2.00
C MET A 93 -9.03 -11.05 0.63
N PHE A 94 -8.19 -12.08 0.49
CA PHE A 94 -8.03 -12.81 -0.77
C PHE A 94 -8.62 -14.21 -0.64
N GLY A 95 -9.51 -14.60 -1.55
CA GLY A 95 -10.13 -15.94 -1.52
C GLY A 95 -9.11 -17.08 -1.65
N PHE A 96 -8.02 -16.87 -2.38
CA PHE A 96 -6.92 -17.85 -2.51
C PHE A 96 -6.01 -17.94 -1.27
N ALA A 97 -6.13 -16.97 -0.36
CA ALA A 97 -5.35 -16.88 0.86
C ALA A 97 -6.28 -16.42 2.00
N PRO A 98 -7.27 -17.26 2.38
CA PRO A 98 -8.23 -16.89 3.40
C PRO A 98 -7.50 -16.59 4.70
N PHE A 99 -7.99 -15.60 5.41
CA PHE A 99 -7.41 -15.19 6.68
C PHE A 99 -8.54 -14.88 7.67
N PRO A 100 -8.50 -15.43 8.90
CA PRO A 100 -9.63 -15.27 9.83
C PRO A 100 -9.85 -13.81 10.21
N PHE A 101 -11.12 -13.39 10.21
CA PHE A 101 -11.52 -12.02 10.52
C PHE A 101 -10.97 -11.53 11.87
N GLU A 102 -11.19 -12.28 12.96
CA GLU A 102 -10.72 -11.89 14.30
C GLU A 102 -9.18 -11.83 14.39
N ARG A 103 -8.48 -12.67 13.61
CA ARG A 103 -7.01 -12.64 13.55
C ARG A 103 -6.52 -11.37 12.85
N MET A 104 -7.20 -10.92 11.79
CA MET A 104 -6.92 -9.65 11.13
C MET A 104 -7.20 -8.46 12.03
N VAL A 105 -8.33 -8.47 12.76
CA VAL A 105 -8.61 -7.43 13.76
C VAL A 105 -7.49 -7.35 14.79
N SER A 106 -7.10 -8.49 15.38
CA SER A 106 -6.02 -8.57 16.37
C SER A 106 -4.69 -8.07 15.78
N GLN A 107 -4.39 -8.44 14.53
CA GLN A 107 -3.18 -8.03 13.85
C GLN A 107 -3.13 -6.52 13.56
N ILE A 108 -4.25 -5.93 13.13
CA ILE A 108 -4.37 -4.47 12.95
C ILE A 108 -4.12 -3.74 14.27
N ILE A 109 -4.73 -4.20 15.37
CA ILE A 109 -4.56 -3.61 16.69
C ILE A 109 -3.10 -3.75 17.14
N ASN A 110 -2.55 -4.97 17.15
CA ASN A 110 -1.17 -5.21 17.59
C ASN A 110 -0.15 -4.43 16.76
N CYS A 111 -0.32 -4.41 15.43
CA CYS A 111 0.52 -3.60 14.55
C CYS A 111 0.46 -2.11 14.90
N SER A 112 -0.74 -1.59 15.15
CA SER A 112 -0.95 -0.19 15.48
C SER A 112 -0.32 0.18 16.82
N LEU A 113 -0.37 -0.72 17.81
CA LEU A 113 0.24 -0.51 19.13
C LEU A 113 1.78 -0.60 19.04
N THR A 114 2.32 -1.65 18.41
CA THR A 114 3.77 -1.83 18.23
C THR A 114 4.39 -0.69 17.44
N GLY A 115 3.73 -0.23 16.39
CA GLY A 115 4.14 0.93 15.59
C GLY A 115 3.86 2.28 16.25
N LYS A 116 3.29 2.32 17.46
CA LYS A 116 2.85 3.54 18.18
C LYS A 116 1.95 4.45 17.33
N ILE A 117 1.16 3.85 16.45
CA ILE A 117 0.25 4.52 15.52
C ILE A 117 -1.04 4.90 16.26
N LEU A 118 -1.61 3.91 16.96
CA LEU A 118 -2.79 4.10 17.80
C LEU A 118 -2.44 3.83 19.27
N PRO A 119 -3.10 4.52 20.21
CA PRO A 119 -2.84 4.35 21.63
C PRO A 119 -3.49 3.08 22.19
N GLU A 120 -2.93 2.60 23.30
CA GLU A 120 -3.59 1.60 24.13
C GLU A 120 -4.88 2.16 24.74
N ILE A 121 -5.79 1.25 25.09
CA ILE A 121 -7.01 1.58 25.83
C ILE A 121 -6.79 1.28 27.32
N VAL A 122 -7.49 2.01 28.17
CA VAL A 122 -7.46 1.79 29.61
C VAL A 122 -8.69 1.01 30.05
N GLY A 123 -8.53 0.17 31.09
CA GLY A 123 -9.64 -0.55 31.71
C GLY A 123 -10.61 0.38 32.45
N GLU A 124 -11.82 -0.11 32.71
CA GLU A 124 -12.95 0.68 33.25
C GLU A 124 -12.64 1.39 34.59
N ASP A 125 -11.80 0.79 35.44
CA ASP A 125 -11.48 1.30 36.78
C ASP A 125 -10.32 2.31 36.82
N ALA A 126 -9.73 2.64 35.68
CA ALA A 126 -8.56 3.50 35.65
C ALA A 126 -8.92 4.99 35.66
N PRO A 127 -8.08 5.85 36.29
CA PRO A 127 -8.30 7.29 36.28
C PRO A 127 -8.36 7.84 34.86
N LEU A 128 -9.41 8.62 34.56
CA LEU A 128 -9.55 9.27 33.26
C LEU A 128 -8.32 10.17 33.01
N PRO A 129 -7.56 9.94 31.92
CA PRO A 129 -6.45 10.80 31.59
C PRO A 129 -6.94 12.22 31.27
N SER A 130 -6.11 13.23 31.54
CA SER A 130 -6.43 14.61 31.20
C SER A 130 -6.69 14.73 29.70
N LYS A 131 -7.90 15.14 29.30
CA LYS A 131 -8.27 15.28 27.89
C LYS A 131 -7.35 16.27 27.20
N SER A 132 -6.44 15.77 26.38
CA SER A 132 -5.66 16.58 25.44
C SER A 132 -6.48 16.73 24.16
N SER A 133 -7.46 17.65 24.16
CA SER A 133 -8.26 17.97 22.96
C SER A 133 -7.42 18.35 21.74
N ALA A 134 -6.16 18.73 21.97
CA ALA A 134 -5.16 19.08 20.95
C ALA A 134 -4.55 17.87 20.18
N ASN A 135 -4.86 16.62 20.53
CA ASN A 135 -4.33 15.43 19.85
C ASN A 135 -5.47 14.52 19.33
N ARG A 136 -6.19 15.00 18.31
CA ARG A 136 -7.21 14.23 17.58
C ARG A 136 -6.57 13.43 16.46
N LYS A 137 -6.78 12.11 16.47
CA LYS A 137 -6.43 11.22 15.38
C LYS A 137 -7.69 10.71 14.70
N THR A 138 -7.68 10.71 13.38
CA THR A 138 -8.74 10.10 12.58
C THR A 138 -8.22 8.84 11.90
N VAL A 139 -8.97 7.75 12.01
CA VAL A 139 -8.70 6.47 11.37
C VAL A 139 -9.67 6.26 10.22
N LEU A 140 -9.13 6.18 9.00
CA LEU A 140 -9.87 5.84 7.79
C LEU A 140 -9.70 4.34 7.51
N VAL A 141 -10.77 3.56 7.65
CA VAL A 141 -10.77 2.13 7.33
C VAL A 141 -11.38 1.93 5.95
N VAL A 142 -10.62 1.27 5.06
CA VAL A 142 -11.06 0.93 3.70
C VAL A 142 -11.01 -0.59 3.55
N SER A 143 -12.19 -1.17 3.35
CA SER A 143 -12.43 -2.62 3.28
C SER A 143 -13.74 -2.87 2.56
N LEU A 144 -13.87 -4.01 1.89
CA LEU A 144 -15.15 -4.47 1.35
C LEU A 144 -16.19 -4.73 2.46
N HIS A 145 -15.74 -5.18 3.63
CA HIS A 145 -16.59 -5.50 4.78
C HIS A 145 -16.46 -4.46 5.89
N SER A 146 -17.58 -4.10 6.52
CA SER A 146 -17.66 -3.11 7.61
C SER A 146 -17.12 -3.60 8.96
N GLY A 147 -17.00 -4.91 9.16
CA GLY A 147 -16.65 -5.47 10.47
C GLY A 147 -15.35 -4.92 11.07
N TYR A 148 -14.34 -4.62 10.24
CA TYR A 148 -13.07 -4.05 10.73
C TYR A 148 -13.25 -2.63 11.30
N PHE A 149 -14.05 -1.81 10.61
CA PHE A 149 -14.44 -0.48 11.09
C PHE A 149 -15.23 -0.58 12.39
N GLU A 150 -16.22 -1.48 12.45
CA GLU A 150 -17.07 -1.63 13.64
C GLU A 150 -16.24 -2.03 14.86
N LYS A 151 -15.33 -3.00 14.72
CA LYS A 151 -14.45 -3.44 15.81
C LYS A 151 -13.53 -2.32 16.30
N LEU A 152 -12.91 -1.57 15.39
CA LEU A 152 -12.03 -0.46 15.77
C LEU A 152 -12.81 0.72 16.37
N ARG A 153 -13.96 1.07 15.79
CA ARG A 153 -14.82 2.12 16.30
C ARG A 153 -15.30 1.79 17.70
N ASN A 154 -15.86 0.60 17.91
CA ASN A 154 -16.37 0.18 19.21
C ASN A 154 -15.26 0.18 20.27
N ARG A 155 -14.06 -0.34 19.93
CA ARG A 155 -12.90 -0.32 20.83
C ARG A 155 -12.60 1.08 21.39
N TYR A 156 -12.51 2.10 20.55
CA TYR A 156 -12.17 3.47 20.98
C TYR A 156 -13.38 4.31 21.39
N TYR A 157 -14.59 3.85 21.12
CA TYR A 157 -15.83 4.48 21.59
C TYR A 157 -16.18 4.04 23.01
N GLU A 158 -15.99 2.75 23.31
CA GLU A 158 -16.34 2.16 24.61
C GLU A 158 -15.26 2.36 25.66
N HIS A 159 -14.00 2.59 25.26
CA HIS A 159 -12.87 2.69 26.18
C HIS A 159 -12.09 4.00 26.01
N SER A 160 -11.58 4.53 27.11
CA SER A 160 -10.67 5.69 27.10
C SER A 160 -9.27 5.28 26.62
N THR A 161 -8.57 6.19 25.95
CA THR A 161 -7.18 5.97 25.52
C THR A 161 -6.20 6.27 26.65
N ALA A 162 -5.14 5.49 26.77
CA ALA A 162 -4.09 5.69 27.79
C ALA A 162 -3.36 7.04 27.65
N THR A 163 -3.33 7.59 26.44
CA THR A 163 -2.67 8.85 26.11
C THR A 163 -3.60 10.07 26.22
N GLY A 164 -4.90 9.87 26.44
CA GLY A 164 -5.91 10.94 26.37
C GLY A 164 -6.16 11.49 24.95
N GLU A 165 -5.62 10.84 23.92
CA GLU A 165 -5.88 11.16 22.52
C GLU A 165 -7.31 10.78 22.13
N VAL A 166 -7.95 11.63 21.32
CA VAL A 166 -9.30 11.37 20.82
C VAL A 166 -9.18 10.67 19.47
N ILE A 167 -9.73 9.45 19.38
CA ILE A 167 -9.70 8.64 18.17
C ILE A 167 -11.10 8.62 17.54
N SER A 168 -11.20 9.01 16.28
CA SER A 168 -12.42 8.88 15.49
C SER A 168 -12.19 7.94 14.33
N VAL A 169 -13.05 6.94 14.17
CA VAL A 169 -12.90 5.91 13.13
C VAL A 169 -14.01 6.11 12.10
N TYR A 170 -13.67 6.04 10.81
CA TYR A 170 -14.61 6.20 9.70
C TYR A 170 -14.34 5.17 8.60
N GLN A 171 -15.39 4.80 7.86
CA GLN A 171 -15.32 3.97 6.66
C GLN A 171 -16.15 4.64 5.53
N PRO A 172 -15.62 4.82 4.31
CA PRO A 172 -16.34 5.51 3.25
C PRO A 172 -17.47 4.70 2.62
N SER A 173 -17.23 3.41 2.38
CA SER A 173 -18.20 2.51 1.76
C SER A 173 -18.09 1.08 2.28
N GLN A 174 -19.11 0.28 1.99
CA GLN A 174 -19.21 -1.14 2.31
C GLN A 174 -19.77 -1.86 1.08
N GLU A 175 -18.91 -2.18 0.13
CA GLU A 175 -19.34 -2.73 -1.17
C GLU A 175 -19.52 -4.25 -1.16
N GLU A 176 -19.06 -4.93 -0.11
CA GLU A 176 -19.08 -6.39 0.12
C GLU A 176 -18.28 -7.21 -0.91
N GLU A 177 -18.53 -6.99 -2.19
CA GLU A 177 -17.91 -7.66 -3.33
C GLU A 177 -17.25 -6.68 -4.31
N GLN A 178 -16.30 -7.18 -5.09
CA GLN A 178 -15.60 -6.40 -6.10
C GLN A 178 -16.35 -6.46 -7.44
N HIS A 179 -16.76 -5.31 -7.97
CA HIS A 179 -17.49 -5.17 -9.23
C HIS A 179 -16.74 -4.27 -10.23
N THR A 180 -15.71 -4.81 -10.87
CA THR A 180 -14.80 -4.02 -11.73
C THR A 180 -15.46 -3.55 -13.03
N GLU A 181 -16.52 -4.22 -13.45
CA GLU A 181 -17.36 -3.88 -14.59
C GLU A 181 -18.31 -2.69 -14.33
N LYS A 182 -18.51 -2.31 -13.06
CA LYS A 182 -19.42 -1.22 -12.69
C LYS A 182 -18.66 0.08 -12.49
N GLN A 183 -18.93 1.07 -13.33
CA GLN A 183 -18.30 2.39 -13.23
C GLN A 183 -18.52 3.05 -11.86
N SER A 184 -19.73 2.95 -11.30
CA SER A 184 -20.05 3.52 -9.98
C SER A 184 -19.21 2.92 -8.85
N HIS A 185 -18.94 1.61 -8.91
CA HIS A 185 -18.06 0.91 -7.97
C HIS A 185 -16.60 1.38 -8.12
N ASN A 186 -16.12 1.49 -9.36
CA ASN A 186 -14.76 1.98 -9.64
C ASN A 186 -14.54 3.44 -9.20
N VAL A 187 -15.56 4.30 -9.30
CA VAL A 187 -15.49 5.68 -8.78
C VAL A 187 -15.27 5.67 -7.27
N LYS A 188 -15.99 4.83 -6.52
CA LYS A 188 -15.80 4.70 -5.07
C LYS A 188 -14.43 4.15 -4.73
N ALA A 189 -14.03 3.04 -5.37
CA ALA A 189 -12.72 2.42 -5.16
C ALA A 189 -11.56 3.41 -5.42
N LEU A 190 -11.61 4.17 -6.52
CA LEU A 190 -10.60 5.19 -6.81
C LEU A 190 -10.63 6.32 -5.78
N SER A 191 -11.82 6.75 -5.36
CA SER A 191 -11.96 7.77 -4.31
C SER A 191 -11.31 7.33 -3.00
N GLU A 192 -11.50 6.07 -2.62
CA GLU A 192 -10.91 5.49 -1.41
C GLU A 192 -9.39 5.34 -1.49
N ILE A 193 -8.84 4.97 -2.65
CA ILE A 193 -7.39 4.97 -2.89
C ILE A 193 -6.80 6.37 -2.62
N PHE A 194 -7.43 7.41 -3.15
CA PHE A 194 -6.99 8.79 -2.94
C PHE A 194 -7.19 9.26 -1.50
N LEU A 195 -8.29 8.89 -0.84
CA LEU A 195 -8.49 9.23 0.58
C LEU A 195 -7.41 8.59 1.47
N LEU A 196 -7.03 7.33 1.19
CA LEU A 196 -5.90 6.69 1.88
C LEU A 196 -4.58 7.40 1.61
N SER A 197 -4.32 7.86 0.37
CA SER A 197 -3.06 8.54 0.02
C SER A 197 -2.87 9.88 0.75
N PHE A 198 -3.93 10.43 1.35
CA PHE A 198 -3.88 11.64 2.20
C PHE A 198 -3.64 11.33 3.69
N SER A 199 -3.37 10.08 4.04
CA SER A 199 -3.06 9.69 5.42
C SER A 199 -1.59 9.94 5.74
N ASP A 200 -1.30 10.38 6.96
CA ASP A 200 0.06 10.59 7.46
C ASP A 200 0.76 9.23 7.73
N THR A 201 -0.02 8.24 8.16
CA THR A 201 0.43 6.86 8.40
C THR A 201 -0.52 5.89 7.72
N LEU A 202 0.02 4.83 7.10
CA LEU A 202 -0.77 3.79 6.45
C LEU A 202 -0.47 2.39 6.99
N LEU A 203 -1.51 1.60 7.22
CA LEU A 203 -1.45 0.15 7.37
C LEU A 203 -2.11 -0.48 6.15
N THR A 204 -1.45 -1.43 5.49
CA THR A 204 -1.98 -2.07 4.28
C THR A 204 -1.85 -3.57 4.34
N THR A 205 -2.85 -4.30 3.85
CA THR A 205 -2.73 -5.75 3.68
C THR A 205 -1.70 -6.10 2.61
N THR A 206 -0.86 -7.09 2.91
CA THR A 206 0.11 -7.64 1.96
C THR A 206 -0.53 -8.07 0.64
N PHE A 207 0.20 -7.96 -0.47
CA PHE A 207 -0.24 -8.35 -1.82
C PHE A 207 -1.31 -7.44 -2.46
N SER A 208 -1.88 -6.48 -1.71
CA SER A 208 -2.93 -5.58 -2.20
C SER A 208 -2.37 -4.44 -3.04
N THR A 209 -2.60 -4.48 -4.36
CA THR A 209 -2.27 -3.37 -5.27
C THR A 209 -3.08 -2.10 -4.99
N PHE A 210 -4.26 -2.23 -4.38
CA PHE A 210 -5.04 -1.09 -3.88
C PHE A 210 -4.24 -0.30 -2.84
N GLY A 211 -3.60 -1.01 -1.91
CA GLY A 211 -2.68 -0.42 -0.95
C GLY A 211 -1.47 0.21 -1.63
N TYR A 212 -0.90 -0.47 -2.63
CA TYR A 212 0.29 0.02 -3.35
C TYR A 212 0.08 1.37 -4.02
N ILE A 213 -1.05 1.53 -4.71
CA ILE A 213 -1.38 2.81 -5.34
C ILE A 213 -1.57 3.89 -4.27
N SER A 214 -2.24 3.55 -3.17
CA SER A 214 -2.53 4.50 -2.08
C SER A 214 -1.25 5.05 -1.44
N TYR A 215 -0.37 4.18 -0.93
CA TYR A 215 0.86 4.63 -0.28
C TYR A 215 1.88 5.19 -1.29
N GLY A 216 1.87 4.70 -2.53
CA GLY A 216 2.74 5.20 -3.59
C GLY A 216 2.36 6.62 -4.02
N LEU A 217 1.07 6.95 -4.13
CA LEU A 217 0.60 8.31 -4.36
C LEU A 217 0.88 9.22 -3.14
N GLY A 218 0.78 8.67 -1.93
CA GLY A 218 1.08 9.39 -0.70
C GLY A 218 2.58 9.65 -0.49
N GLY A 219 3.45 8.83 -1.09
CA GLY A 219 4.88 8.84 -0.80
C GLY A 219 5.18 8.36 0.63
N VAL A 220 4.30 7.52 1.19
CA VAL A 220 4.39 7.07 2.59
C VAL A 220 4.88 5.63 2.62
N ARG A 221 5.79 5.32 3.54
CA ARG A 221 6.21 3.93 3.81
C ARG A 221 5.16 3.26 4.70
N PRO A 222 4.34 2.31 4.19
CA PRO A 222 3.27 1.72 4.97
C PRO A 222 3.80 0.72 6.00
N TRP A 223 2.97 0.42 7.00
CA TRP A 223 3.06 -0.78 7.81
C TRP A 223 2.31 -1.92 7.11
N LEU A 224 3.02 -3.00 6.79
CA LEU A 224 2.49 -4.12 6.03
C LEU A 224 1.92 -5.17 6.98
N LEU A 225 0.60 -5.40 6.91
CA LEU A 225 -0.10 -6.43 7.67
C LEU A 225 0.19 -7.80 7.06
N LEU A 226 1.27 -8.43 7.52
CA LEU A 226 1.80 -9.70 7.00
C LEU A 226 0.83 -10.85 7.23
N LYS A 227 0.57 -11.66 6.20
CA LYS A 227 -0.03 -12.98 6.46
C LYS A 227 0.95 -13.78 7.34
N PRO A 228 0.60 -14.16 8.57
CA PRO A 228 1.46 -15.01 9.38
C PRO A 228 1.43 -16.40 8.75
N GLU A 229 2.57 -16.87 8.24
CA GLU A 229 2.66 -18.25 7.77
C GLU A 229 2.76 -19.24 8.93
N ASN A 230 3.15 -18.83 10.16
CA ASN A 230 3.30 -19.72 11.32
C ASN A 230 3.28 -18.98 12.69
N ASP A 231 2.42 -17.97 12.91
CA ASP A 231 2.40 -17.16 14.17
C ASP A 231 3.76 -16.51 14.54
N VAL A 232 4.61 -16.28 13.54
CA VAL A 232 5.93 -15.66 13.74
C VAL A 232 5.78 -14.14 13.86
N ASP A 233 6.26 -13.61 14.99
CA ASP A 233 6.43 -12.19 15.29
C ASP A 233 7.40 -11.53 14.27
N PRO A 234 7.17 -10.29 13.76
CA PRO A 234 6.13 -9.34 14.14
C PRO A 234 4.84 -9.40 13.30
N PRO A 235 3.68 -8.98 13.87
CA PRO A 235 2.37 -8.95 13.20
C PRO A 235 2.35 -8.02 11.98
N CYS A 236 3.29 -7.10 11.89
CA CYS A 236 3.49 -6.27 10.72
C CYS A 236 4.93 -5.79 10.68
N ARG A 237 5.34 -5.23 9.55
CA ARG A 237 6.64 -4.57 9.41
C ARG A 237 6.50 -3.30 8.60
N GLN A 238 7.32 -2.31 8.91
CA GLN A 238 7.39 -1.12 8.08
C GLN A 238 8.04 -1.49 6.74
N SER A 239 7.44 -1.02 5.64
CA SER A 239 7.97 -1.26 4.31
C SER A 239 9.31 -0.56 4.11
N LEU A 240 10.20 -1.17 3.33
CA LEU A 240 11.50 -0.68 2.88
C LEU A 240 11.37 0.64 2.12
N SER A 241 10.29 0.84 1.36
CA SER A 241 10.05 2.02 0.55
C SER A 241 8.55 2.21 0.24
N ALA A 242 8.20 3.36 -0.35
CA ALA A 242 6.85 3.64 -0.84
C ALA A 242 6.58 3.04 -2.25
N GLU A 243 7.46 2.17 -2.76
CA GLU A 243 7.32 1.57 -4.08
C GLU A 243 6.42 0.33 -4.10
N PRO A 244 5.55 0.20 -5.12
CA PRO A 244 4.76 -1.02 -5.34
C PRO A 244 5.62 -2.27 -5.55
N CYS A 245 5.08 -3.43 -5.20
CA CYS A 245 5.72 -4.71 -5.49
C CYS A 245 5.41 -5.19 -6.93
N PHE A 246 6.44 -5.58 -7.66
CA PHE A 246 6.34 -6.38 -8.87
C PHE A 246 6.18 -7.87 -8.50
N HIS A 247 4.94 -8.36 -8.41
CA HIS A 247 4.67 -9.73 -7.93
C HIS A 247 5.34 -10.82 -8.76
N PHE A 248 5.16 -10.80 -10.08
CA PHE A 248 5.54 -11.93 -10.94
C PHE A 248 6.73 -11.63 -11.84
N ALA A 249 7.83 -11.18 -11.23
CA ALA A 249 9.10 -11.03 -11.92
C ALA A 249 9.65 -12.38 -12.41
N SER A 250 10.30 -12.39 -13.58
CA SER A 250 10.97 -13.59 -14.08
C SER A 250 12.32 -13.76 -13.38
N SER A 251 12.55 -14.93 -12.76
CA SER A 251 13.85 -15.31 -12.19
C SER A 251 14.90 -15.64 -13.26
N TYR A 252 14.51 -15.76 -14.53
CA TYR A 252 15.42 -16.20 -15.59
C TYR A 252 16.43 -15.12 -16.00
N ASP A 253 17.70 -15.47 -16.07
CA ASP A 253 18.76 -14.67 -16.68
C ASP A 253 19.13 -15.23 -18.05
N CYS A 254 18.88 -14.46 -19.11
CA CYS A 254 19.15 -14.90 -20.47
C CYS A 254 20.63 -14.96 -20.84
N LYS A 255 21.49 -14.15 -20.20
CA LYS A 255 22.94 -14.19 -20.46
C LYS A 255 23.53 -15.47 -19.86
N ARG A 256 23.13 -15.80 -18.64
CA ARG A 256 23.58 -16.98 -17.88
C ARG A 256 22.79 -18.25 -18.20
N ARG A 257 21.68 -18.12 -18.95
CA ARG A 257 20.73 -19.19 -19.31
C ARG A 257 20.24 -20.01 -18.12
N LYS A 258 20.09 -19.38 -16.96
CA LYS A 258 19.67 -20.03 -15.71
C LYS A 258 18.84 -19.10 -14.86
N ASN A 259 18.14 -19.66 -13.88
CA ASN A 259 17.46 -18.87 -12.86
C ASN A 259 18.48 -18.22 -11.93
N VAL A 260 18.26 -16.95 -11.60
CA VAL A 260 19.06 -16.17 -10.67
C VAL A 260 18.13 -15.44 -9.70
N ASP A 261 18.62 -15.19 -8.50
CA ASP A 261 17.97 -14.28 -7.57
C ASP A 261 18.07 -12.85 -8.11
N LYS A 262 16.92 -12.29 -8.52
CA LYS A 262 16.81 -10.93 -9.04
C LYS A 262 16.83 -9.87 -7.95
N GLY A 263 16.41 -10.18 -6.73
CA GLY A 263 16.42 -9.26 -5.59
C GLY A 263 17.82 -9.03 -5.01
N SER A 264 18.81 -9.77 -5.49
CA SER A 264 20.22 -9.64 -5.09
C SER A 264 21.13 -9.16 -6.24
N MET A 265 20.57 -8.77 -7.40
CA MET A 265 21.38 -8.39 -8.57
C MET A 265 21.94 -6.98 -8.53
N VAL A 266 21.17 -6.01 -8.02
CA VAL A 266 21.56 -4.60 -7.91
C VAL A 266 21.11 -4.04 -6.56
N PRO A 267 21.80 -3.03 -5.99
CA PRO A 267 21.48 -2.53 -4.65
C PRO A 267 20.04 -2.00 -4.51
N CYS A 268 19.56 -1.27 -5.53
CA CYS A 268 18.27 -0.61 -5.52
C CYS A 268 17.06 -1.51 -5.83
N VAL A 269 17.26 -2.81 -6.10
CA VAL A 269 16.16 -3.78 -6.32
C VAL A 269 16.24 -4.83 -5.22
N LYS A 270 15.16 -4.99 -4.45
CA LYS A 270 15.06 -5.99 -3.38
C LYS A 270 13.81 -6.84 -3.52
N HIS A 271 13.79 -7.99 -2.85
CA HIS A 271 12.57 -8.76 -2.69
C HIS A 271 11.53 -7.98 -1.88
N CYS A 272 10.26 -8.13 -2.24
CA CYS A 272 9.18 -7.51 -1.49
C CYS A 272 9.02 -8.19 -0.13
N GLU A 273 8.63 -7.39 0.85
CA GLU A 273 8.44 -7.82 2.23
C GLU A 273 7.14 -8.61 2.41
N ASP A 274 6.21 -8.44 1.45
CA ASP A 274 4.87 -9.00 1.45
C ASP A 274 4.65 -10.13 0.44
N PHE A 275 5.53 -10.26 -0.54
CA PHE A 275 5.57 -11.37 -1.48
C PHE A 275 7.03 -11.69 -1.81
N THR A 276 7.56 -12.77 -1.24
CA THR A 276 9.00 -13.09 -1.25
C THR A 276 9.59 -13.30 -2.64
N TRP A 277 8.77 -13.66 -3.63
CA TRP A 277 9.21 -13.80 -5.03
C TRP A 277 9.09 -12.51 -5.84
N GLY A 278 8.40 -11.51 -5.29
CA GLY A 278 8.24 -10.21 -5.92
C GLY A 278 9.48 -9.35 -5.78
N LEU A 279 9.55 -8.29 -6.57
CA LEU A 279 10.64 -7.30 -6.56
C LEU A 279 10.09 -5.90 -6.33
N LYS A 280 10.83 -5.06 -5.61
CA LYS A 280 10.52 -3.63 -5.47
C LYS A 280 11.78 -2.80 -5.48
N LEU A 281 11.62 -1.51 -5.75
CA LEU A 281 12.70 -0.54 -5.68
C LEU A 281 12.87 -0.03 -4.26
N VAL A 282 14.11 0.14 -3.85
CA VAL A 282 14.51 0.74 -2.58
C VAL A 282 15.61 1.76 -2.84
N ASP A 283 15.70 2.78 -2.00
CA ASP A 283 16.83 3.68 -2.05
C ASP A 283 18.09 2.98 -1.55
N GLU A 284 19.22 3.37 -2.12
CA GLU A 284 20.52 2.86 -1.67
C GLU A 284 20.79 3.45 -0.29
N VAL A 285 21.03 2.58 0.69
CA VAL A 285 21.49 3.02 2.01
C VAL A 285 22.93 3.48 1.82
N VAL A 286 23.16 4.80 1.92
CA VAL A 286 24.49 5.40 1.99
C VAL A 286 25.15 5.04 3.32
#